data_AF-A0AAW0WMB7-F1
#
_entry.id   AF-A0AAW0WMB7-F1
#
_cell.length_a   1.000
_cell.length_b   1.000
_cell.length_c   1.000
_cell.angle_alpha   90.00
_cell.angle_beta   90.00
_cell.angle_gamma   90.00
#
_symmetry.space_group_name_H-M   'P 1'
#
loop_
_entity.id
_entity.type
_entity.pdbx_description
1 polymer ?
#
loop_
_entity_poly.entity_id
_entity_poly.type
_entity_poly.pdbx_seq_one_letter_code
_entity_poly.pdbx_strand_id
1 'polypeptide(L)'
;IWRLRSEPASQTPDRLARTMAEKGEIKSASSSHLEELVDRFKSNKMSGRTMKYPYTITAKFLSFPYKYYYKNVWAFRYYVFSVVLCMPIFYKIQKLACSPANVAKFAEKAAKEKAAGGH
;
A
#
# COMPACT_ATOMS: atom_id res chain seq x y z
N ILE A 1 53.34 52.92 19.50
CA ILE A 1 53.94 52.16 20.63
C ILE A 1 53.44 50.74 20.53
N TRP A 2 54.27 49.90 19.93
CA TRP A 2 54.08 48.47 19.74
C TRP A 2 54.72 47.72 20.93
N ARG A 3 54.34 46.44 21.12
CA ARG A 3 55.12 45.37 21.81
C ARG A 3 54.83 45.26 23.33
N LEU A 4 54.47 44.13 23.96
CA LEU A 4 54.33 42.71 23.61
C LEU A 4 53.46 42.05 24.71
N ARG A 5 52.30 41.49 24.36
CA ARG A 5 51.73 40.36 25.12
C ARG A 5 52.52 39.13 24.68
N SER A 6 53.55 38.78 25.43
CA SER A 6 54.35 37.58 25.21
C SER A 6 53.51 36.32 25.42
N GLU A 7 53.09 35.68 24.34
CA GLU A 7 52.80 34.25 24.36
C GLU A 7 54.11 33.49 24.10
N PRO A 8 54.69 32.80 25.09
CA PRO A 8 55.76 31.86 24.80
C PRO A 8 55.15 30.64 24.11
N ALA A 9 55.60 30.44 22.88
CA ALA A 9 55.45 29.21 22.11
C ALA A 9 55.87 28.00 22.95
N SER A 10 54.91 27.31 23.55
CA SER A 10 55.02 25.89 23.86
C SER A 10 53.67 25.28 23.56
N GLN A 11 53.61 24.71 22.35
CA GLN A 11 52.50 23.92 21.87
C GLN A 11 52.40 22.70 22.78
N THR A 12 51.56 22.76 23.81
CA THR A 12 51.38 21.65 24.73
C THR A 12 50.73 20.49 23.98
N PRO A 13 51.26 19.24 24.10
CA PRO A 13 50.65 18.07 23.47
C PRO A 13 49.19 17.89 23.93
N ASP A 14 48.84 18.42 25.10
CA ASP A 14 47.51 18.34 25.69
C ASP A 14 46.45 19.13 24.93
N ARG A 15 46.78 20.30 24.36
CA ARG A 15 45.82 21.09 23.59
C ARG A 15 45.56 20.46 22.22
N LEU A 16 46.62 19.97 21.57
CA LEU A 16 46.49 19.23 20.33
C LEU A 16 45.72 17.93 20.55
N ALA A 17 46.02 17.18 21.60
CA ALA A 17 45.27 15.97 21.99
C ALA A 17 43.79 16.29 22.26
N ARG A 18 43.47 17.38 22.97
CA ARG A 18 42.08 17.83 23.17
C ARG A 18 41.40 18.20 21.85
N THR A 19 42.07 18.93 20.97
CA THR A 19 41.50 19.30 19.66
C THR A 19 41.35 18.09 18.72
N MET A 20 42.21 17.08 18.85
CA MET A 20 42.11 15.83 18.09
C MET A 20 41.04 14.90 18.66
N ALA A 21 40.88 14.85 20.00
CA ALA A 21 39.80 14.15 20.67
C ALA A 21 38.44 14.78 20.34
N GLU A 22 38.33 16.11 20.43
CA GLU A 22 37.11 16.85 20.08
C GLU A 22 36.77 16.70 18.59
N LYS A 23 37.76 16.78 17.68
CA LYS A 23 37.54 16.48 16.25
C LYS A 23 37.18 15.01 16.01
N GLY A 24 37.64 14.09 16.85
CA GLY A 24 37.30 12.67 16.81
C GLY A 24 35.85 12.42 17.22
N GLU A 25 35.40 13.01 18.32
CA GLU A 25 34.02 12.93 18.82
C GLU A 25 33.01 13.62 17.89
N ILE A 26 33.37 14.80 17.34
CA ILE A 26 32.51 15.49 16.36
C ILE A 26 32.36 14.66 15.08
N LYS A 27 33.44 13.99 14.63
CA LYS A 27 33.38 13.10 13.46
C LYS A 27 32.54 11.86 13.74
N SER A 28 32.64 11.24 14.92
CA SER A 28 31.83 10.06 15.26
C SER A 28 30.35 10.41 15.43
N ALA A 29 30.04 11.56 16.05
CA ALA A 29 28.67 12.04 16.24
C ALA A 29 28.01 12.47 14.91
N SER A 30 28.79 13.08 14.01
CA SER A 30 28.33 13.41 12.65
C SER A 30 28.06 12.15 11.84
N SER A 31 28.96 11.14 11.89
CA SER A 31 28.73 9.88 11.19
C SER A 31 27.50 9.13 11.70
N SER A 32 27.27 9.07 13.01
CA SER A 32 26.10 8.34 13.54
C SER A 32 24.77 9.00 13.16
N HIS A 33 24.70 10.32 13.14
CA HIS A 33 23.49 11.05 12.75
C HIS A 33 23.22 10.95 11.24
N LEU A 34 24.28 10.93 10.42
CA LEU A 34 24.16 10.73 8.98
C LEU A 34 23.75 9.29 8.64
N GLU A 35 24.28 8.28 9.33
CA GLU A 35 23.85 6.89 9.18
C GLU A 35 22.39 6.69 9.63
N GLU A 36 21.95 7.35 10.72
CA GLU A 36 20.55 7.30 11.18
C GLU A 36 19.57 7.96 10.18
N LEU A 37 19.99 9.07 9.55
CA LEU A 37 19.21 9.73 8.51
C LEU A 37 19.15 8.89 7.22
N VAL A 38 20.27 8.29 6.84
CA VAL A 38 20.34 7.38 5.69
C VAL A 38 19.44 6.17 5.93
N ASP A 39 19.43 5.57 7.12
CA ASP A 39 18.52 4.47 7.46
C ASP A 39 17.04 4.87 7.51
N ARG A 40 16.73 6.07 8.03
CA ARG A 40 15.37 6.62 7.97
C ARG A 40 14.87 6.81 6.53
N PHE A 41 15.74 7.20 5.60
CA PHE A 41 15.38 7.29 4.18
C PHE A 41 15.38 5.94 3.45
N LYS A 42 16.24 5.00 3.85
CA LYS A 42 16.38 3.67 3.23
C LYS A 42 15.23 2.72 3.56
N SER A 43 14.47 3.00 4.63
CA SER A 43 13.35 2.18 5.12
C SER A 43 12.06 2.24 4.28
N ASN A 44 11.97 3.01 3.20
CA ASN A 44 10.78 3.02 2.36
C ASN A 44 11.05 2.52 0.94
N LYS A 45 11.20 1.19 0.82
CA LYS A 45 11.17 0.53 -0.48
C LYS A 45 10.27 -0.69 -0.41
N MET A 46 8.96 -0.47 -0.33
CA MET A 46 8.01 -1.50 -0.76
C MET A 46 8.28 -1.73 -2.24
N SER A 47 8.89 -2.87 -2.57
CA SER A 47 9.17 -3.23 -3.95
C SER A 47 7.84 -3.47 -4.67
N GLY A 48 7.25 -2.41 -5.20
CA GLY A 48 6.15 -2.44 -6.15
C GLY A 48 6.67 -2.96 -7.48
N ARG A 49 7.09 -4.22 -7.53
CA ARG A 49 7.46 -4.85 -8.79
C ARG A 49 6.18 -5.03 -9.59
N THR A 50 5.90 -4.05 -10.45
CA THR A 50 4.77 -4.08 -11.36
C THR A 50 4.79 -5.37 -12.15
N MET A 51 3.64 -6.06 -12.20
CA MET A 51 3.47 -7.23 -13.06
C MET A 51 3.87 -6.90 -14.50
N LYS A 52 4.49 -7.85 -15.21
CA LYS A 52 4.92 -7.67 -16.61
C LYS A 52 3.78 -7.26 -17.55
N TYR A 53 2.54 -7.64 -17.26
CA TYR A 53 1.37 -7.32 -18.06
C TYR A 53 0.34 -6.49 -17.27
N PRO A 54 0.53 -5.17 -17.13
CA PRO A 54 -0.33 -4.28 -16.34
C PRO A 54 -1.72 -4.05 -16.93
N TYR A 55 -2.01 -4.60 -18.11
CA TYR A 55 -3.28 -4.46 -18.81
C TYR A 55 -4.22 -5.64 -18.63
N THR A 56 -3.74 -6.71 -18.00
CA THR A 56 -4.61 -7.83 -17.61
C THR A 56 -5.58 -7.38 -16.54
N ILE A 57 -6.80 -7.94 -16.57
CA ILE A 57 -7.85 -7.62 -15.59
C ILE A 57 -7.33 -7.86 -14.16
N THR A 58 -6.52 -8.90 -13.97
CA THR A 58 -5.89 -9.23 -12.69
C THR A 58 -4.86 -8.18 -12.26
N ALA A 59 -4.01 -7.68 -13.16
CA ALA A 59 -3.04 -6.62 -12.84
C ALA A 59 -3.73 -5.30 -12.48
N LYS A 60 -4.86 -5.00 -13.12
CA LYS A 60 -5.68 -3.83 -12.76
C LYS A 60 -6.29 -3.96 -11.37
N PHE A 61 -6.72 -5.16 -10.99
CA PHE A 61 -7.12 -5.44 -9.61
C PHE A 61 -5.94 -5.19 -8.66
N LEU A 62 -4.79 -5.83 -8.88
CA LEU A 62 -3.63 -5.69 -7.98
C LEU A 62 -3.11 -4.25 -7.82
N SER A 63 -3.23 -3.45 -8.89
CA SER A 63 -2.84 -2.04 -8.89
C SER A 63 -3.84 -1.13 -8.17
N PHE A 64 -5.07 -1.62 -7.92
CA PHE A 64 -6.08 -0.85 -7.21
C PHE A 64 -5.71 -0.76 -5.73
N PRO A 65 -5.66 0.44 -5.13
CA PRO A 65 -5.23 0.61 -3.74
C PRO A 65 -6.33 0.19 -2.76
N TYR A 66 -6.62 -1.12 -2.68
CA TYR A 66 -7.68 -1.69 -1.83
C TYR A 66 -7.56 -1.27 -0.37
N LYS A 67 -6.32 -1.23 0.15
CA LYS A 67 -6.04 -0.84 1.54
C LYS A 67 -6.45 0.60 1.84
N TYR A 68 -6.38 1.50 0.86
CA TYR A 68 -6.79 2.90 1.00
C TYR A 68 -8.32 3.00 1.06
N TYR A 69 -9.03 2.36 0.13
CA TYR A 69 -10.49 2.39 0.09
C TYR A 69 -11.14 1.70 1.29
N TYR A 70 -10.56 0.60 1.80
CA TYR A 70 -11.10 -0.10 2.96
C TYR A 70 -11.01 0.72 4.27
N LYS A 71 -10.07 1.66 4.36
CA LYS A 71 -9.90 2.54 5.51
C LYS A 71 -10.74 3.82 5.41
N ASN A 72 -10.79 4.42 4.22
CA ASN A 72 -11.41 5.75 4.04
C ASN A 72 -12.89 5.68 3.67
N VAL A 73 -13.33 4.62 2.99
CA VAL A 73 -14.71 4.51 2.49
C VAL A 73 -15.48 3.50 3.32
N TRP A 74 -16.34 4.00 4.20
CA TRP A 74 -17.24 3.18 5.01
C TRP A 74 -18.14 2.31 4.11
N ALA A 75 -18.71 2.88 3.04
CA ALA A 75 -19.56 2.18 2.09
C ALA A 75 -18.92 0.94 1.46
N PHE A 76 -17.60 0.97 1.19
CA PHE A 76 -16.89 -0.18 0.59
C PHE A 76 -16.85 -1.38 1.56
N ARG A 77 -16.77 -1.12 2.87
CA ARG A 77 -16.82 -2.19 3.88
C ARG A 77 -18.18 -2.88 3.88
N TYR A 78 -19.26 -2.12 3.98
CA TYR A 78 -20.62 -2.68 3.99
C TYR A 78 -21.00 -3.32 2.67
N TYR A 79 -20.50 -2.80 1.54
CA TYR A 79 -20.74 -3.43 0.25
C TYR A 79 -20.25 -4.88 0.22
N VAL A 80 -19.02 -5.14 0.68
CA VAL A 80 -18.48 -6.50 0.73
C VAL A 80 -19.31 -7.39 1.67
N PHE A 81 -19.67 -6.90 2.86
CA PHE A 81 -20.51 -7.64 3.80
C PHE A 81 -21.90 -7.95 3.23
N SER A 82 -22.55 -6.97 2.60
CA SER A 82 -23.86 -7.14 1.98
C SER A 82 -23.82 -8.15 0.83
N VAL A 83 -22.79 -8.12 -0.01
CA VAL A 83 -22.63 -9.09 -1.11
C VAL A 83 -22.46 -10.50 -0.55
N VAL A 84 -21.62 -10.68 0.47
CA VAL A 84 -21.41 -11.99 1.12
C VAL A 84 -22.69 -12.50 1.77
N LEU A 85 -23.45 -11.64 2.44
CA LEU A 85 -24.71 -12.01 3.10
C LEU A 85 -25.81 -12.31 2.08
N CYS A 86 -25.87 -11.58 0.96
CA CYS A 86 -26.86 -11.79 -0.08
C CYS A 86 -26.56 -13.01 -0.97
N MET A 87 -25.29 -13.40 -1.10
CA MET A 87 -24.88 -14.55 -1.92
C MET A 87 -25.62 -15.87 -1.62
N PRO A 88 -25.75 -16.33 -0.35
CA PRO A 88 -26.55 -17.52 -0.03
C PRO A 88 -28.05 -17.31 -0.24
N ILE A 89 -28.55 -16.09 -0.01
CA ILE A 89 -29.97 -15.75 -0.22
C ILE A 89 -30.33 -15.89 -1.69
N PHE A 90 -29.52 -15.31 -2.58
CA PHE A 90 -29.71 -15.44 -4.03
C PHE A 90 -29.55 -16.87 -4.52
N TYR A 91 -28.65 -17.66 -3.95
CA TYR A 91 -28.51 -19.08 -4.30
C TYR A 91 -29.81 -19.86 -4.04
N LYS A 92 -30.46 -19.62 -2.89
CA LYS A 92 -31.74 -20.25 -2.55
C LYS A 92 -32.86 -19.80 -3.47
N ILE A 93 -32.94 -18.51 -3.77
CA ILE A 93 -33.92 -17.96 -4.71
C ILE A 93 -33.73 -18.55 -6.12
N GLN A 94 -32.49 -18.63 -6.61
CA GLN A 94 -32.16 -19.23 -7.90
C GLN A 94 -32.56 -20.71 -7.96
N LYS A 95 -32.34 -21.48 -6.89
CA LYS A 95 -32.75 -22.88 -6.84
C LYS A 95 -34.27 -23.07 -6.91
N LEU A 96 -35.05 -22.16 -6.30
CA LEU A 96 -36.51 -22.18 -6.38
C LEU A 96 -37.01 -21.71 -7.76
N ALA A 97 -36.40 -20.66 -8.30
CA ALA A 97 -36.72 -20.12 -9.62
C ALA A 97 -36.42 -21.14 -10.74
N CYS A 98 -35.27 -21.81 -10.69
CA CYS A 98 -34.86 -22.85 -11.62
C CYS A 98 -35.36 -24.26 -11.23
N SER A 99 -36.41 -24.35 -10.41
CA SER A 99 -37.06 -25.64 -10.17
C SER A 99 -37.59 -26.20 -11.50
N PRO A 100 -37.48 -27.51 -11.75
CA PRO A 100 -37.83 -28.11 -13.05
C PRO A 100 -39.28 -27.86 -13.46
N ALA A 101 -40.18 -27.74 -12.47
CA ALA A 101 -41.58 -27.37 -12.69
C ALA A 101 -41.77 -25.92 -13.17
N ASN A 102 -40.95 -24.97 -12.68
CA ASN A 102 -41.01 -23.58 -13.13
C ASN A 102 -40.35 -23.40 -14.50
N VAL A 103 -39.26 -24.12 -14.76
CA VAL A 103 -38.59 -24.12 -16.07
C VAL A 103 -39.52 -24.66 -17.15
N ALA A 104 -40.26 -25.75 -16.88
CA ALA A 104 -41.25 -26.29 -17.81
C ALA A 104 -42.36 -25.28 -18.13
N LYS A 105 -42.92 -24.62 -17.11
CA LYS A 105 -43.95 -23.58 -17.29
C LYS A 105 -43.42 -22.37 -18.07
N PHE A 106 -42.16 -21.98 -17.86
CA PHE A 106 -41.53 -20.91 -18.64
C PHE A 106 -41.26 -21.34 -20.09
N ALA A 107 -40.84 -22.59 -20.32
CA ALA A 107 -40.64 -23.13 -21.67
C ALA A 107 -41.97 -23.20 -22.44
N GLU A 108 -43.06 -23.60 -21.79
CA GLU A 108 -44.40 -23.60 -22.39
C GLU A 108 -44.89 -22.18 -22.74
N LYS A 109 -44.65 -21.20 -21.86
CA LYS A 109 -44.96 -19.79 -22.15
C LYS A 109 -44.11 -19.24 -23.28
N ALA A 110 -42.80 -19.50 -23.28
CA ALA A 110 -41.89 -19.10 -24.33
C ALA A 110 -42.22 -19.78 -25.67
N ALA A 111 -42.71 -21.02 -25.67
CA ALA A 111 -43.18 -21.71 -26.88
C ALA A 111 -44.48 -21.09 -27.43
N LYS A 112 -45.41 -20.72 -26.54
CA LYS A 112 -46.64 -20.00 -26.92
C LYS A 112 -46.35 -18.59 -27.45
N GLU A 113 -45.40 -17.88 -26.85
CA GLU A 113 -44.96 -16.56 -27.32
C GLU A 113 -44.19 -16.64 -28.63
N LYS A 114 -43.36 -17.67 -28.84
CA LYS A 114 -42.71 -17.94 -30.14
C LYS A 114 -43.72 -18.34 -31.22
N ALA A 115 -44.79 -19.06 -30.86
CA ALA A 115 -45.87 -19.40 -31.78
C ALA A 115 -46.79 -18.19 -32.09
N ALA A 116 -46.96 -17.27 -31.13
CA ALA A 116 -47.78 -16.07 -31.29
C ALA A 116 -47.02 -14.87 -31.90
N GLY A 117 -45.70 -14.82 -31.75
CA GLY A 117 -44.81 -13.76 -32.24
C GLY A 117 -44.12 -14.08 -33.57
N GLY A 118 -44.62 -15.05 -34.32
CA GLY A 118 -44.20 -15.31 -35.70
C GLY A 118 -44.71 -14.22 -36.65
N HIS A 119 -44.00 -13.09 -36.69
CA HIS A 119 -43.92 -12.18 -37.83
C HIS A 119 -42.55 -12.31 -38.47
#